data_AF-A0NJV3-F1
#
_entry.id   AF-A0NJV3-F1
#
_cell.length_a   1.000
_cell.length_b   1.000
_cell.length_c   1.000
_cell.angle_alpha   90.00
_cell.angle_beta   90.00
_cell.angle_gamma   90.00
#
_symmetry.space_group_name_H-M   'P 1'
#
loop_
_entity.id
_entity.type
_entity.pdbx_description
1 polymer ?
#
loop_
_entity_poly.entity_id
_entity_poly.type
_entity_poly.pdbx_seq_one_letter_code
_entity_poly.pdbx_strand_id
1 'polypeptide(L)'
;MINHVLFSLREFIFMLFWLLFASLPIALVGLMISMISNENNREVFSNLLAFPLIIVSGLWWPLDQMPIFLRWIGHFSPVYVLNIGGQRLSDGENIKIICIVNLFIWFFIINCKGIGFDKGKARSTVHGLTGIKERLAAVGGKFKIKSGRNGTVATIELFDQGD
;
A
#
# COMPACT_ATOMS: atom_id res chain seq x y z
N MET A 1 -36.44 -19.09 17.47
CA MET A 1 -35.05 -19.47 17.82
C MET A 1 -34.31 -19.63 16.50
N ILE A 2 -33.59 -18.60 16.07
CA ILE A 2 -32.87 -18.59 14.79
C ILE A 2 -31.39 -18.74 15.16
N ASN A 3 -30.79 -19.86 14.72
CA ASN A 3 -29.45 -20.36 15.07
C ASN A 3 -28.51 -19.33 15.69
N HIS A 4 -28.25 -19.49 17.00
CA HIS A 4 -27.07 -18.91 17.62
C HIS A 4 -25.88 -19.55 16.92
N VAL A 5 -25.14 -18.76 16.13
CA VAL A 5 -23.84 -19.19 15.61
C VAL A 5 -22.93 -19.36 16.83
N LEU A 6 -22.90 -20.57 17.37
CA LEU A 6 -22.03 -20.98 18.47
C LEU A 6 -20.63 -21.11 17.86
N PHE A 7 -19.97 -19.98 17.63
CA PHE A 7 -18.58 -19.97 17.21
C PHE A 7 -17.74 -20.64 18.29
N SER A 8 -17.03 -21.70 17.90
CA SER A 8 -15.99 -22.25 18.75
C SER A 8 -14.90 -21.18 18.96
N LEU A 9 -14.30 -21.11 20.16
CA LEU A 9 -13.13 -20.25 20.41
C LEU A 9 -12.03 -20.46 19.36
N ARG A 10 -11.90 -21.69 18.85
CA ARG A 10 -10.97 -22.03 17.78
C ARG A 10 -11.28 -21.29 16.48
N GLU A 11 -12.54 -21.28 16.04
CA GLU A 11 -12.99 -20.60 14.81
C GLU A 11 -12.81 -19.09 14.94
N PHE A 12 -13.12 -18.53 16.11
CA PHE A 12 -12.91 -17.12 16.39
C PHE A 12 -11.43 -16.72 16.28
N ILE A 13 -10.52 -17.50 16.87
CA ILE A 13 -9.07 -17.25 16.78
C ILE A 13 -8.59 -17.36 15.33
N PHE A 14 -9.05 -18.35 14.57
CA PHE A 14 -8.69 -18.47 13.16
C PHE A 14 -9.23 -17.32 12.30
N MET A 15 -10.45 -16.86 12.54
CA MET A 15 -11.00 -15.67 11.88
C MET A 15 -10.20 -14.42 12.19
N LEU A 16 -9.81 -14.22 13.44
CA LEU A 16 -9.00 -13.07 13.85
C LEU A 16 -7.62 -13.13 13.19
N PHE A 17 -6.98 -14.30 13.19
CA PHE A 17 -5.69 -14.50 12.53
C PHE A 17 -5.78 -14.27 11.02
N TRP A 18 -6.83 -14.79 10.39
CA TRP A 18 -7.08 -14.57 8.97
C TRP A 18 -7.31 -13.10 8.65
N LEU A 19 -8.12 -12.38 9.44
CA LEU A 19 -8.39 -10.97 9.23
C LEU A 19 -7.10 -10.14 9.33
N LEU A 20 -6.26 -10.42 10.33
CA LEU A 20 -4.95 -9.77 10.49
C LEU A 20 -4.06 -10.03 9.26
N PHE A 21 -3.92 -11.29 8.86
CA PHE A 21 -3.06 -11.66 7.74
C PHE A 21 -3.58 -11.13 6.40
N ALA A 22 -4.89 -11.21 6.18
CA ALA A 22 -5.58 -10.71 4.99
C ALA A 22 -5.51 -9.18 4.86
N SER A 23 -5.43 -8.46 5.99
CA SER A 23 -5.35 -7.00 6.00
C SER A 23 -3.98 -6.45 5.60
N LEU A 24 -2.90 -7.24 5.68
CA LEU A 24 -1.54 -6.80 5.35
C LEU A 24 -1.39 -6.16 3.96
N PRO A 25 -1.84 -6.78 2.85
CA PRO A 25 -1.76 -6.14 1.52
C PRO A 25 -2.60 -4.86 1.45
N ILE A 26 -3.72 -4.78 2.15
CA ILE A 26 -4.59 -3.60 2.17
C ILE A 26 -3.90 -2.45 2.92
N ALA A 27 -3.27 -2.75 4.06
CA ALA A 27 -2.49 -1.78 4.81
C ALA A 27 -1.29 -1.27 4.00
N LEU A 28 -0.61 -2.14 3.26
CA LEU A 28 0.48 -1.76 2.36
C LEU A 28 0.01 -0.80 1.25
N VAL A 29 -1.18 -1.00 0.68
CA VAL A 29 -1.77 -0.03 -0.27
C VAL A 29 -2.00 1.32 0.41
N GLY A 30 -2.54 1.34 1.64
CA GLY A 30 -2.70 2.57 2.42
C GLY A 30 -1.37 3.30 2.67
N LEU A 31 -0.31 2.55 2.99
CA LEU A 31 1.04 3.09 3.14
C LEU A 31 1.56 3.70 1.83
N MET A 32 1.33 3.06 0.67
CA MET A 32 1.72 3.64 -0.62
C MET A 32 1.01 4.97 -0.89
N ILE A 33 -0.28 5.06 -0.58
CA ILE A 33 -1.05 6.31 -0.70
C ILE A 33 -0.46 7.39 0.21
N SER A 34 -0.06 7.03 1.44
CA SER A 34 0.57 7.96 2.38
C SER A 34 1.89 8.55 1.87
N MET A 35 2.61 7.88 0.97
CA MET A 35 3.89 8.37 0.45
C MET A 35 3.74 9.47 -0.62
N ILE A 36 2.52 9.69 -1.13
CA ILE A 36 2.21 10.78 -2.06
C ILE A 36 2.46 12.13 -1.34
N SER A 37 3.21 13.02 -1.98
CA SER A 37 3.66 14.28 -1.37
C SER A 37 2.55 15.31 -1.19
N ASN A 38 1.60 15.39 -2.11
CA ASN A 38 0.53 16.38 -2.09
C ASN A 38 -0.66 15.90 -1.26
N GLU A 39 -1.04 16.69 -0.26
CA GLU A 39 -2.19 16.43 0.63
C GLU A 39 -3.51 16.27 -0.11
N ASN A 40 -3.86 17.24 -0.97
CA ASN A 40 -5.08 17.15 -1.78
C ASN A 40 -5.13 15.89 -2.64
N ASN A 41 -3.99 15.46 -3.19
CA ASN A 41 -3.96 14.26 -4.03
C ASN A 41 -4.16 13.00 -3.17
N ARG A 42 -3.55 12.93 -1.98
CA ARG A 42 -3.70 11.78 -1.06
C ARG A 42 -5.16 11.48 -0.75
N GLU A 43 -5.91 12.50 -0.36
CA GLU A 43 -7.31 12.35 0.04
C GLU A 43 -8.19 11.91 -1.13
N VAL A 44 -8.02 12.55 -2.29
CA VAL A 44 -8.74 12.17 -3.51
C VAL A 44 -8.42 10.73 -3.91
N PHE A 45 -7.15 10.33 -3.90
CA PHE A 45 -6.76 8.95 -4.22
C PHE A 45 -7.29 7.94 -3.21
N SER A 46 -7.26 8.25 -1.91
CA SER A 46 -7.76 7.38 -0.85
C SER A 46 -9.24 7.08 -1.04
N ASN A 47 -10.06 8.12 -1.22
CA ASN A 47 -11.50 7.96 -1.35
C ASN A 47 -11.89 7.31 -2.68
N LEU A 48 -11.20 7.67 -3.77
CA LEU A 48 -11.44 7.09 -5.09
C LEU A 48 -11.01 5.63 -5.18
N LEU A 49 -10.02 5.19 -4.41
CA LEU A 49 -9.64 3.77 -4.33
C LEU A 49 -10.56 2.99 -3.40
N ALA A 50 -10.83 3.51 -2.21
CA ALA A 50 -11.56 2.78 -1.16
C ALA A 50 -12.96 2.36 -1.63
N PHE A 51 -13.73 3.30 -2.21
CA PHE A 51 -15.13 3.04 -2.58
C PHE A 51 -15.28 1.97 -3.68
N PRO A 52 -14.67 2.12 -4.87
CA PRO A 52 -14.76 1.11 -5.91
C PRO A 52 -14.17 -0.22 -5.48
N LEU A 53 -13.10 -0.22 -4.70
CA LEU A 53 -12.45 -1.44 -4.25
C LEU A 53 -13.37 -2.25 -3.32
N ILE A 54 -14.07 -1.60 -2.39
CA ILE A 54 -15.04 -2.26 -1.51
C ILE A 54 -16.20 -2.85 -2.32
N ILE A 55 -16.73 -2.12 -3.30
CA ILE A 55 -17.82 -2.61 -4.15
C ILE A 55 -17.35 -3.83 -4.96
N VAL A 56 -16.24 -3.69 -5.68
CA VAL A 56 -15.72 -4.73 -6.59
C VAL A 56 -15.22 -5.96 -5.83
N SER A 57 -14.83 -5.82 -4.57
CA SER A 57 -14.39 -6.96 -3.74
C SER A 57 -15.49 -7.95 -3.36
N GLY A 58 -16.76 -7.60 -3.62
CA GLY A 58 -17.88 -8.42 -3.19
C GLY A 58 -18.24 -8.28 -1.71
N LEU A 59 -17.69 -7.25 -1.02
CA LEU A 59 -17.96 -7.01 0.40
C LEU A 59 -19.37 -6.53 0.68
N TRP A 60 -19.90 -5.67 -0.20
CA TRP A 60 -21.24 -5.14 -0.05
C TRP A 60 -22.26 -5.94 -0.87
N TRP A 61 -21.89 -6.32 -2.10
CA TRP A 61 -22.77 -7.04 -3.01
C TRP A 61 -22.13 -8.35 -3.44
N PRO A 62 -22.85 -9.47 -3.50
CA PRO A 62 -22.29 -10.73 -3.95
C PRO A 62 -21.77 -10.60 -5.40
N LEU A 63 -20.52 -10.99 -5.62
CA LEU A 63 -19.86 -10.95 -6.93
C LEU A 63 -20.61 -11.73 -8.02
N ASP A 64 -21.41 -12.71 -7.62
CA ASP A 64 -22.20 -13.50 -8.55
C ASP A 64 -23.31 -12.71 -9.23
N GLN A 65 -23.72 -11.59 -8.65
CA GLN A 65 -24.76 -10.73 -9.19
C GLN A 65 -24.19 -9.53 -9.96
N MET A 66 -22.86 -9.39 -10.04
CA MET A 66 -22.20 -8.33 -10.79
C MET A 66 -22.01 -8.71 -12.27
N PRO A 67 -21.91 -7.71 -13.17
CA PRO A 67 -21.53 -7.94 -14.57
C PRO A 67 -20.19 -8.67 -14.67
N ILE A 68 -20.02 -9.51 -15.71
CA ILE A 68 -18.84 -10.37 -15.88
C ILE A 68 -17.53 -9.58 -15.72
N PHE A 69 -17.46 -8.39 -16.30
CA PHE A 69 -16.29 -7.53 -16.26
C PHE A 69 -15.88 -7.14 -14.83
N LEU A 70 -16.83 -6.71 -14.01
CA LEU A 70 -16.56 -6.37 -12.61
C LEU A 70 -16.18 -7.60 -11.80
N ARG A 71 -16.77 -8.76 -12.11
CA ARG A 71 -16.45 -10.03 -11.44
C ARG A 71 -14.99 -10.42 -11.63
N TRP A 72 -14.46 -10.28 -12.84
CA TRP A 72 -13.05 -10.56 -13.14
C TRP A 72 -12.09 -9.69 -12.31
N ILE A 73 -12.38 -8.39 -12.20
CA ILE A 73 -11.57 -7.46 -11.40
C ILE A 73 -11.70 -7.79 -9.90
N GLY A 74 -12.92 -8.11 -9.45
CA GLY A 74 -13.21 -8.49 -8.08
C GLY A 74 -12.40 -9.68 -7.60
N HIS A 75 -12.39 -10.77 -8.38
CA HIS A 75 -11.64 -11.98 -8.04
C HIS A 75 -10.14 -11.75 -7.90
N PHE A 76 -9.57 -10.80 -8.66
CA PHE A 76 -8.15 -10.47 -8.56
C PHE A 76 -7.85 -9.54 -7.37
N SER A 77 -8.84 -8.85 -6.81
CA SER A 77 -8.62 -7.88 -5.74
C SER A 77 -8.11 -8.53 -4.44
N PRO A 78 -7.22 -7.86 -3.68
CA PRO A 78 -6.77 -8.37 -2.39
C PRO A 78 -7.88 -8.34 -1.33
N VAL A 79 -8.86 -7.44 -1.51
CA VAL A 79 -10.02 -7.30 -0.61
C VAL A 79 -11.02 -8.44 -0.79
N TYR A 80 -11.14 -9.02 -1.99
CA TYR A 80 -11.97 -10.21 -2.22
C TYR A 80 -11.49 -11.41 -1.41
N VAL A 81 -10.17 -11.59 -1.30
CA VAL A 81 -9.57 -12.67 -0.50
C VAL A 81 -9.94 -12.54 0.99
N LEU A 82 -9.92 -11.32 1.51
CA LEU A 82 -10.35 -11.03 2.87
C LEU A 82 -11.80 -11.45 3.08
N ASN A 83 -12.69 -11.03 2.17
CA ASN A 83 -14.12 -11.33 2.24
C ASN A 83 -14.40 -12.84 2.17
N ILE A 84 -13.92 -13.53 1.13
CA ILE A 84 -14.18 -14.97 0.92
C ILE A 84 -13.61 -15.80 2.07
N GLY A 85 -12.41 -15.48 2.54
CA GLY A 85 -11.82 -16.22 3.65
C GLY A 85 -12.58 -16.00 4.95
N GLY A 86 -13.08 -14.79 5.20
CA GLY A 86 -13.95 -14.50 6.34
C GLY A 86 -15.28 -15.25 6.29
N GLN A 87 -15.95 -15.26 5.13
CA GLN A 87 -17.20 -16.02 4.95
C GLN A 87 -16.97 -17.52 5.17
N ARG A 88 -15.94 -18.09 4.53
CA ARG A 88 -15.62 -19.52 4.67
C ARG A 88 -15.34 -19.94 6.10
N LEU A 89 -14.53 -19.17 6.81
CA LEU A 89 -14.24 -19.46 8.22
C LEU A 89 -15.49 -19.32 9.09
N SER A 90 -16.42 -18.42 8.72
CA SER A 90 -17.69 -18.27 9.40
C SER A 90 -18.61 -19.48 9.18
N ASP A 91 -18.54 -20.08 7.99
CA ASP A 91 -19.26 -21.31 7.63
C ASP A 91 -18.58 -22.59 8.16
N GLY A 92 -17.44 -22.47 8.85
CA GLY A 92 -16.63 -23.60 9.30
C GLY A 92 -15.86 -24.31 8.19
N GLU A 93 -15.80 -23.72 6.99
CA GLU A 93 -15.01 -24.22 5.87
C GLU A 93 -13.53 -23.83 5.99
N ASN A 94 -12.67 -24.64 5.37
CA ASN A 94 -11.26 -24.31 5.21
C ASN A 94 -11.05 -23.23 4.15
N ILE A 95 -10.04 -22.38 4.37
CA ILE A 95 -9.61 -21.39 3.39
C ILE A 95 -9.02 -22.09 2.17
N LYS A 96 -9.46 -21.70 0.97
CA LYS A 96 -8.90 -22.21 -0.27
C LYS A 96 -7.45 -21.73 -0.46
N ILE A 97 -6.60 -22.61 -1.00
CA ILE A 97 -5.19 -22.29 -1.29
C ILE A 97 -5.03 -21.07 -2.22
N ILE A 98 -5.99 -20.85 -3.13
CA ILE A 98 -6.00 -19.71 -4.05
C ILE A 98 -6.02 -18.36 -3.32
N CYS A 99 -6.69 -18.29 -2.17
CA CYS A 99 -6.74 -17.09 -1.32
C CYS A 99 -5.33 -16.76 -0.79
N ILE A 100 -4.63 -17.78 -0.31
CA ILE A 100 -3.27 -17.65 0.23
C ILE A 100 -2.30 -17.23 -0.89
N VAL A 101 -2.36 -17.90 -2.04
CA VAL A 101 -1.53 -17.57 -3.21
C VAL A 101 -1.77 -16.14 -3.69
N ASN A 102 -3.02 -15.71 -3.82
CA ASN A 102 -3.35 -14.34 -4.22
C ASN A 102 -2.81 -13.31 -3.22
N LEU A 103 -2.88 -13.60 -1.92
CA LEU A 103 -2.33 -12.73 -0.89
C LEU A 103 -0.81 -12.56 -1.02
N PHE A 104 -0.08 -13.66 -1.22
CA PHE A 104 1.36 -13.61 -1.46
C PHE A 104 1.70 -12.82 -2.71
N ILE A 105 0.97 -13.04 -3.81
CA ILE A 105 1.15 -12.28 -5.06
C ILE A 105 1.03 -10.78 -4.81
N TRP A 106 -0.05 -10.34 -4.15
CA TRP A 106 -0.25 -8.93 -3.81
C TRP A 106 0.83 -8.39 -2.88
N PHE A 107 1.22 -9.16 -1.88
CA PHE A 107 2.31 -8.78 -0.98
C PHE A 107 3.61 -8.53 -1.75
N PHE A 108 4.01 -9.44 -2.66
CA PHE A 108 5.21 -9.25 -3.48
C PHE A 108 5.08 -8.08 -4.45
N ILE A 109 3.96 -7.94 -5.15
CA ILE A 109 3.73 -6.84 -6.11
C ILE A 109 3.88 -5.48 -5.41
N ILE A 110 3.26 -5.31 -4.25
CA ILE A 110 3.29 -4.04 -3.52
C ILE A 110 4.70 -3.76 -2.99
N ASN A 111 5.39 -4.75 -2.41
CA ASN A 111 6.77 -4.56 -1.95
C ASN A 111 7.71 -4.19 -3.11
N CYS A 112 7.61 -4.86 -4.26
CA CYS A 112 8.40 -4.52 -5.44
C CYS A 112 8.15 -3.09 -5.93
N LYS A 113 6.88 -2.65 -5.97
CA LYS A 113 6.52 -1.30 -6.39
C LYS A 113 6.91 -0.24 -5.35
N GLY A 114 6.73 -0.51 -4.07
CA GLY A 114 7.10 0.37 -2.96
C GLY A 114 8.58 0.72 -2.97
N ILE A 115 9.46 -0.27 -3.13
CA ILE A 115 10.91 -0.05 -3.24
C ILE A 115 11.27 0.81 -4.46
N GLY A 116 10.58 0.62 -5.59
CA GLY A 116 10.79 1.42 -6.80
C GLY A 116 10.34 2.88 -6.63
N PHE A 117 9.19 3.09 -5.98
CA PHE A 117 8.64 4.41 -5.72
C PHE A 117 9.52 5.24 -4.76
N ASP A 118 10.00 4.61 -3.69
CA ASP A 118 10.89 5.25 -2.71
C ASP A 118 12.21 5.72 -3.36
N LYS A 119 12.83 4.86 -4.18
CA LYS A 119 14.01 5.22 -4.97
C LYS A 119 13.75 6.37 -5.95
N GLY A 120 12.57 6.41 -6.57
CA GLY A 120 12.17 7.49 -7.49
C GLY A 120 12.06 8.84 -6.79
N LYS A 121 11.41 8.87 -5.63
CA LYS A 121 11.28 10.08 -4.80
C LYS A 121 12.65 10.59 -4.33
N ALA A 122 13.53 9.69 -3.86
CA ALA A 122 14.90 10.04 -3.46
C ALA A 122 15.70 10.64 -4.63
N ARG A 123 15.60 10.05 -5.83
CA ARG A 123 16.31 10.56 -7.03
C ARG A 123 15.84 11.95 -7.43
N SER A 124 14.53 12.23 -7.38
CA SER A 124 13.97 13.54 -7.73
C SER A 124 14.47 14.65 -6.80
N THR A 125 14.53 14.39 -5.49
CA THR A 125 15.04 15.34 -4.50
C THR A 125 16.53 15.64 -4.72
N VAL A 126 17.34 14.61 -4.99
CA VAL A 126 18.78 14.79 -5.28
C VAL A 126 19.00 15.61 -6.56
N HIS A 127 18.23 15.36 -7.62
CA HIS A 127 18.35 16.14 -8.86
C HIS A 127 17.97 17.62 -8.69
N GLY A 128 16.94 17.91 -7.87
CA GLY A 128 16.57 19.29 -7.52
C GLY A 128 17.69 20.03 -6.78
N LEU A 129 18.36 19.35 -5.84
CA LEU A 129 19.46 19.91 -5.06
C LEU A 129 20.73 20.14 -5.90
N THR A 130 21.02 19.26 -6.88
CA THR A 130 22.12 19.50 -7.83
C THR A 130 21.86 20.76 -8.67
N GLY A 131 20.63 20.98 -9.15
CA GLY A 131 20.27 22.20 -9.87
C GLY A 131 20.41 23.47 -9.01
N ILE A 132 20.07 23.40 -7.73
CA ILE A 132 20.28 24.53 -6.79
C ILE A 132 21.78 24.78 -6.59
N LYS A 133 22.60 23.73 -6.47
CA LYS A 133 24.06 23.85 -6.33
C LYS A 133 24.70 24.53 -7.53
N GLU A 134 24.28 24.22 -8.75
CA GLU A 134 24.76 24.88 -9.97
C GLU A 134 24.40 26.37 -9.98
N ARG A 135 23.17 26.72 -9.59
CA ARG A 135 22.75 28.12 -9.47
C ARG A 135 23.53 28.89 -8.39
N LEU A 136 23.88 28.23 -7.29
CA LEU A 136 24.67 28.82 -6.21
C LEU A 136 26.16 28.93 -6.55
N ALA A 137 26.71 27.98 -7.31
CA ALA A 137 28.08 28.05 -7.83
C ALA A 137 28.27 29.22 -8.82
N ALA A 138 27.22 29.56 -9.60
CA ALA A 138 27.21 30.74 -10.46
C ALA A 138 27.25 32.07 -9.70
N VAL A 139 26.89 32.08 -8.41
CA VAL A 139 26.97 33.23 -7.49
C VAL A 139 28.33 33.28 -6.75
N GLY A 140 29.26 32.38 -7.07
CA GLY A 140 30.64 32.41 -6.57
C GLY A 140 30.87 31.68 -5.24
N GLY A 141 29.85 31.06 -4.64
CA GLY A 141 30.01 30.27 -3.42
C GLY A 141 30.44 28.82 -3.70
N LYS A 142 31.37 28.28 -2.90
CA LYS A 142 31.77 26.86 -2.95
C LYS A 142 30.89 26.04 -2.01
N PHE A 143 30.04 25.17 -2.57
CA PHE A 143 29.11 24.33 -1.82
C PHE A 143 29.44 22.85 -1.95
N LYS A 144 29.33 22.08 -0.86
CA LYS A 144 29.50 20.63 -0.86
C LYS A 144 28.18 19.95 -0.50
N ILE A 145 27.68 19.09 -1.40
CA ILE A 145 26.52 18.23 -1.10
C ILE A 145 27.07 16.96 -0.47
N LYS A 146 26.75 16.71 0.80
CA LYS A 146 26.92 15.39 1.40
C LYS A 146 25.62 14.62 1.26
N SER A 147 25.64 13.55 0.47
CA SER A 147 24.55 12.58 0.43
C SER A 147 24.58 11.75 1.71
N GLY A 148 23.58 11.89 2.58
CA GLY A 148 23.41 10.98 3.72
C GLY A 148 23.21 9.54 3.27
N ARG A 149 23.54 8.56 4.14
CA ARG A 149 23.58 7.10 3.86
C ARG A 149 22.35 6.49 3.16
N ASN A 150 21.20 7.18 3.15
CA ASN A 150 19.95 6.73 2.52
C ASN A 150 19.42 7.64 1.40
N GLY A 151 20.19 8.62 0.91
CA GLY A 151 19.75 9.50 -0.20
C GLY A 151 18.59 10.45 0.12
N THR A 152 18.07 10.43 1.35
CA THR A 152 16.89 11.22 1.78
C THR A 152 17.26 12.61 2.31
N VAL A 153 18.51 12.80 2.78
CA VAL A 153 18.97 14.08 3.36
C VAL A 153 20.25 14.49 2.66
N ALA A 154 20.15 15.49 1.80
CA ALA A 154 21.30 16.20 1.25
C ALA A 154 21.35 17.56 1.95
N THR A 155 22.21 17.65 2.97
CA THR A 155 22.47 18.90 3.68
C THR A 155 23.41 19.75 2.83
N ILE A 156 23.05 21.02 2.63
CA ILE A 156 23.90 22.01 1.97
C ILE A 156 24.69 22.70 3.10
N GLU A 157 25.95 22.32 3.28
CA GLU A 157 26.86 23.02 4.20
C GLU A 157 27.51 24.20 3.43
N LEU A 158 27.31 25.42 3.94
CA LEU A 158 28.06 26.62 3.53
C LEU A 158 29.48 26.50 4.07
N PHE A 159 30.49 26.53 3.20
CA PHE A 159 31.85 26.80 3.66
C PHE A 159 31.96 28.30 3.88
N ASP A 160 32.07 28.73 5.13
CA ASP A 160 32.63 30.03 5.44
C ASP A 160 34.14 29.95 5.15
N GLN A 161 34.70 30.98 4.51
CA GLN A 161 36.15 31.09 4.39
C GLN A 161 36.68 31.38 5.80
N GLY A 162 37.01 30.34 6.55
CA GLY A 162 37.96 30.49 7.65
C GLY A 162 39.34 30.70 7.05
N ASP A 163 40.04 31.73 7.56
CA ASP A 163 41.48 31.96 7.36
C ASP A 163 42.32 30.67 7.43
#